data_AF-A0A966B674-F1
#
_entry.id   AF-A0A966B674-F1
#
_cell.length_a   1.000
_cell.length_b   1.000
_cell.length_c   1.000
_cell.angle_alpha   90.00
_cell.angle_beta   90.00
_cell.angle_gamma   90.00
#
_symmetry.space_group_name_H-M   'P 1'
#
loop_
_entity.id
_entity.type
_entity.pdbx_description
1 polymer ?
#
loop_
_entity_poly.entity_id
_entity_poly.type
_entity_poly.pdbx_seq_one_letter_code
_entity_poly.pdbx_strand_id
1 'polypeptide(L)'
;MFRKVHKLVTESLTFYSDKGLKNCLSNKNSPILIQIIKYGFCGVLTTIIHVILVYTLGSTINPAIGEHISKDLKESRTIINNVFAFMLSNTIAFKLNVNFVFNSGRHSKTKEIILFFIVSGISFFSGLMSIPLVFDLIDSNKGIEHLANGAFIISSALMNFICRKYIIFAK
;
A
#
# COMPACT_ATOMS: atom_id res chain seq x y z
N MET A 1 18.67 -18.12 10.30
CA MET A 1 17.93 -16.91 9.87
C MET A 1 18.85 -15.71 9.62
N PHE A 2 19.70 -15.34 10.59
CA PHE A 2 20.67 -14.22 10.47
C PHE A 2 21.56 -14.26 9.21
N ARG A 3 22.09 -15.44 8.83
CA ARG A 3 22.97 -15.58 7.65
C ARG A 3 22.26 -15.23 6.32
N LYS A 4 20.95 -15.49 6.21
CA LYS A 4 20.15 -15.13 5.02
C LYS A 4 19.89 -13.63 4.97
N VAL A 5 19.57 -13.02 6.12
CA VAL A 5 19.36 -11.56 6.22
C VAL A 5 20.64 -10.81 5.90
N HIS A 6 21.76 -11.23 6.49
CA HIS A 6 23.07 -10.64 6.20
C HIS A 6 23.40 -10.71 4.70
N LYS A 7 23.18 -11.87 4.06
CA LYS A 7 23.38 -12.02 2.62
C LYS A 7 22.55 -11.02 1.80
N LEU A 8 21.25 -10.87 2.10
CA LEU A 8 20.38 -9.91 1.40
C LEU A 8 20.84 -8.46 1.57
N VAL A 9 21.32 -8.10 2.77
CA VAL A 9 21.84 -6.77 3.07
C VAL A 9 23.12 -6.52 2.29
N THR A 10 24.08 -7.45 2.35
CA THR A 10 25.35 -7.35 1.61
C THR A 10 25.10 -7.22 0.10
N GLU A 11 24.25 -8.08 -0.48
CA GLU A 11 23.90 -8.02 -1.91
C GLU A 11 23.30 -6.66 -2.31
N SER A 12 22.46 -6.08 -1.44
CA SER A 12 21.82 -4.79 -1.70
C SER A 12 22.81 -3.63 -1.58
N LEU A 13 23.72 -3.68 -0.60
CA LEU A 13 24.78 -2.67 -0.42
C LEU A 13 25.80 -2.72 -1.55
N THR A 14 26.22 -3.92 -1.99
CA THR A 14 27.12 -4.08 -3.13
C THR A 14 26.47 -3.57 -4.41
N PHE A 15 25.20 -3.94 -4.66
CA PHE A 15 24.47 -3.43 -5.82
C PHE A 15 24.33 -1.90 -5.80
N TYR A 16 24.11 -1.31 -4.62
CA TYR A 16 24.06 0.14 -4.45
C TYR A 16 25.41 0.80 -4.75
N SER A 17 26.50 0.25 -4.19
CA SER A 17 27.86 0.73 -4.41
C SER A 17 28.26 0.68 -5.89
N ASP A 18 27.89 -0.38 -6.60
CA ASP A 18 28.33 -0.61 -7.98
C ASP A 18 27.51 0.20 -9.01
N LYS A 19 26.21 0.34 -8.79
CA LYS A 19 25.27 0.91 -9.79
C LYS A 19 24.89 2.35 -9.49
N GLY A 20 25.03 2.80 -8.23
CA GLY A 20 24.59 4.10 -7.75
C GLY A 20 23.06 4.22 -7.58
N LEU A 21 22.63 5.29 -6.89
CA LEU A 21 21.22 5.49 -6.48
C LEU A 21 20.23 5.50 -7.65
N LYS A 22 20.56 6.21 -8.75
CA LYS A 22 19.67 6.36 -9.91
C LYS A 22 19.36 5.02 -10.58
N ASN A 23 20.38 4.17 -10.76
CA ASN A 23 20.19 2.83 -11.33
C ASN A 23 19.54 1.89 -10.32
N CYS A 24 19.77 2.07 -9.01
CA CYS A 24 19.03 1.33 -8.01
C CYS A 24 17.54 1.58 -8.13
N LEU A 25 17.11 2.83 -8.28
CA LEU A 25 15.71 3.21 -8.45
C LEU A 25 15.12 2.73 -9.78
N SER A 26 15.86 2.85 -10.88
CA SER A 26 15.36 2.52 -12.22
C SER A 26 15.42 1.01 -12.56
N ASN A 27 16.32 0.24 -11.96
CA ASN A 27 16.51 -1.17 -12.33
C ASN A 27 15.53 -2.09 -11.60
N LYS A 28 14.64 -2.74 -12.36
CA LYS A 28 13.61 -3.66 -11.84
C LYS A 28 14.19 -5.00 -11.36
N ASN A 29 15.40 -5.36 -11.80
CA ASN A 29 16.12 -6.56 -11.36
C ASN A 29 16.98 -6.29 -10.11
N SER A 30 16.67 -5.26 -9.33
CA SER A 30 17.36 -4.97 -8.08
C SER A 30 17.12 -6.08 -7.04
N PRO A 31 18.06 -6.31 -6.10
CA PRO A 31 17.88 -7.22 -4.97
C PRO A 31 16.57 -7.02 -4.20
N ILE A 32 16.12 -8.07 -3.50
CA ILE A 32 14.81 -8.10 -2.82
C ILE A 32 14.64 -6.94 -1.85
N LEU A 33 15.67 -6.60 -1.06
CA LEU A 33 15.61 -5.51 -0.08
C LEU A 33 15.35 -4.15 -0.77
N ILE A 34 16.03 -3.90 -1.89
CA ILE A 34 15.83 -2.68 -2.69
C ILE A 34 14.41 -2.64 -3.27
N GLN A 35 13.88 -3.77 -3.74
CA GLN A 35 12.49 -3.83 -4.20
C GLN A 35 11.48 -3.54 -3.08
N ILE A 36 11.72 -4.03 -1.86
CA ILE A 36 10.88 -3.71 -0.69
C ILE A 36 10.92 -2.21 -0.39
N ILE A 37 12.10 -1.59 -0.43
CA ILE A 37 12.25 -0.14 -0.20
C ILE A 37 11.49 0.67 -1.25
N LYS A 38 11.65 0.35 -2.55
CA LYS A 38 10.91 1.00 -3.63
C LYS A 38 9.41 0.83 -3.47
N TYR A 39 8.99 -0.38 -3.13
CA TYR A 39 7.60 -0.72 -2.90
C TYR A 39 7.03 0.10 -1.75
N GLY A 40 7.74 0.18 -0.63
CA GLY A 40 7.37 1.01 0.52
C GLY A 40 7.22 2.49 0.13
N PHE A 41 8.17 3.03 -0.63
CA PHE A 41 8.09 4.40 -1.12
C PHE A 41 6.87 4.64 -2.04
N CYS A 42 6.62 3.72 -2.98
CA CYS A 42 5.43 3.77 -3.84
C CYS A 42 4.13 3.68 -3.02
N GLY A 43 4.14 2.86 -1.96
CA GLY A 43 3.03 2.72 -1.01
C GLY A 43 2.74 4.03 -0.29
N VAL A 44 3.75 4.64 0.34
CA VAL A 44 3.61 5.93 1.05
C VAL A 44 3.09 7.01 0.11
N LEU A 45 3.66 7.14 -1.09
CA LEU A 45 3.20 8.10 -2.08
C LEU A 45 1.72 7.87 -2.47
N THR A 46 1.34 6.61 -2.68
CA THR A 46 -0.05 6.24 -2.97
C THR A 46 -0.99 6.61 -1.82
N THR A 47 -0.58 6.38 -0.58
CA THR A 47 -1.37 6.73 0.61
C THR A 47 -1.58 8.23 0.73
N ILE A 48 -0.53 9.04 0.49
CA ILE A 48 -0.65 10.51 0.46
C ILE A 48 -1.68 10.94 -0.59
N ILE A 49 -1.60 10.38 -1.80
CA ILE A 49 -2.56 10.68 -2.87
C ILE A 49 -3.98 10.26 -2.45
N HIS A 50 -4.14 9.10 -1.84
CA HIS A 50 -5.44 8.63 -1.35
C HIS A 50 -6.04 9.59 -0.32
N VAL A 51 -5.27 10.01 0.68
CA VAL A 51 -5.72 10.97 1.71
C VAL A 51 -6.12 12.31 1.08
N ILE A 52 -5.32 12.83 0.14
CA ILE A 52 -5.65 14.06 -0.59
C ILE A 52 -6.98 13.90 -1.35
N LEU A 53 -7.19 12.77 -2.03
CA LEU A 53 -8.42 12.49 -2.76
C LEU A 53 -9.63 12.42 -1.83
N VAL A 54 -9.54 11.67 -0.73
CA VAL A 54 -10.64 11.57 0.25
C VAL A 54 -10.98 12.94 0.82
N TYR A 55 -9.98 13.72 1.21
CA TYR A 55 -10.19 15.06 1.78
C TYR A 55 -10.80 16.02 0.75
N THR A 56 -10.31 16.00 -0.49
CA THR A 56 -10.83 16.84 -1.58
C THR A 56 -12.28 16.47 -1.90
N LEU A 57 -12.59 15.19 -2.05
CA LEU A 57 -13.96 14.71 -2.28
C LEU A 57 -14.89 15.06 -1.12
N GLY A 58 -14.40 14.88 0.12
CA GLY A 58 -15.13 15.14 1.35
C GLY A 58 -15.36 16.62 1.66
N SER A 59 -14.63 17.53 1.02
CA SER A 59 -14.81 18.98 1.16
C SER A 59 -15.56 19.62 -0.01
N THR A 60 -15.66 18.96 -1.17
CA THR A 60 -16.20 19.56 -2.41
C THR A 60 -17.34 18.77 -3.03
N ILE A 61 -17.04 17.63 -3.66
CA ILE A 61 -17.97 16.88 -4.53
C ILE A 61 -19.03 16.11 -3.74
N ASN A 62 -18.62 15.45 -2.67
CA ASN A 62 -19.51 14.66 -1.82
C ASN A 62 -19.21 15.00 -0.35
N PRO A 63 -19.71 16.16 0.13
CA PRO A 63 -19.31 16.73 1.40
C PRO A 63 -19.58 15.76 2.56
N ALA A 64 -18.51 15.33 3.22
CA ALA A 64 -18.52 14.52 4.44
C ALA A 64 -17.85 15.25 5.61
N ILE A 65 -17.22 16.40 5.33
CA ILE A 65 -16.50 17.24 6.27
C ILE A 65 -17.31 18.53 6.47
N GLY A 66 -17.57 18.91 7.72
CA GLY A 66 -18.33 20.12 8.07
C GLY A 66 -19.33 19.90 9.20
N GLU A 67 -19.61 20.93 9.99
CA GLU A 67 -20.44 20.81 11.21
C GLU A 67 -21.93 20.59 10.91
N HIS A 68 -22.42 21.12 9.78
CA HIS A 68 -23.85 21.11 9.42
C HIS A 68 -24.37 19.80 8.81
N ILE A 69 -23.54 18.74 8.74
CA ILE A 69 -23.90 17.46 8.12
C ILE A 69 -24.23 16.44 9.22
N SER A 70 -25.37 15.76 9.11
CA SER A 70 -25.78 14.72 10.06
C SER A 70 -24.78 13.56 10.10
N LYS A 71 -24.66 12.90 11.25
CA LYS A 71 -23.67 11.84 11.49
C LYS A 71 -23.80 10.67 10.50
N ASP A 72 -25.01 10.17 10.29
CA ASP A 72 -25.28 9.03 9.40
C ASP A 72 -24.92 9.36 7.94
N LEU A 73 -25.15 10.61 7.54
CA LEU A 73 -24.81 11.09 6.21
C LEU A 73 -23.30 11.29 6.05
N LYS A 74 -22.59 11.75 7.09
CA LYS A 74 -21.12 11.83 7.09
C LYS A 74 -20.48 10.46 6.92
N GLU A 75 -20.98 9.45 7.63
CA GLU A 75 -20.46 8.09 7.54
C GLU A 75 -20.63 7.53 6.12
N SER A 76 -21.87 7.56 5.60
CA SER A 76 -22.18 7.08 4.26
C SER A 76 -21.35 7.76 3.18
N ARG A 77 -21.21 9.09 3.24
CA ARG A 77 -20.43 9.87 2.27
C ARG A 77 -18.93 9.64 2.41
N THR A 78 -18.42 9.44 3.63
CA THR A 78 -17.02 9.11 3.88
C THR A 78 -16.67 7.75 3.26
N ILE A 79 -17.54 6.75 3.41
CA ILE A 79 -17.36 5.43 2.79
C ILE A 79 -17.29 5.58 1.26
N ILE A 80 -18.25 6.30 0.66
CA ILE A 80 -18.27 6.55 -0.79
C ILE A 80 -16.98 7.23 -1.25
N ASN A 81 -16.53 8.27 -0.54
CA ASN A 81 -15.30 9.00 -0.88
C ASN A 81 -14.06 8.10 -0.81
N ASN A 82 -13.98 7.23 0.20
CA ASN A 82 -12.90 6.26 0.32
C ASN A 82 -12.92 5.23 -0.81
N VAL A 83 -14.08 4.72 -1.22
CA VAL A 83 -14.19 3.79 -2.36
C VAL A 83 -13.71 4.45 -3.66
N PHE A 84 -14.14 5.68 -3.93
CA PHE A 84 -13.67 6.42 -5.11
C PHE A 84 -12.16 6.70 -5.07
N ALA A 85 -11.67 7.19 -3.92
CA ALA A 85 -10.24 7.43 -3.73
C ALA A 85 -9.42 6.15 -3.86
N PHE A 86 -9.94 5.01 -3.37
CA PHE A 86 -9.29 3.70 -3.46
C PHE A 86 -9.09 3.29 -4.92
N MET A 87 -10.09 3.50 -5.79
CA MET A 87 -9.98 3.13 -7.21
C MET A 87 -8.90 3.94 -7.94
N LEU A 88 -8.87 5.25 -7.70
CA LEU A 88 -7.90 6.16 -8.32
C LEU A 88 -6.49 5.93 -7.77
N SER A 89 -6.34 5.84 -6.44
CA SER A 89 -5.04 5.63 -5.81
C SER A 89 -4.45 4.27 -6.19
N ASN A 90 -5.25 3.20 -6.24
CA ASN A 90 -4.76 1.88 -6.68
C ASN A 90 -4.38 1.84 -8.16
N THR A 91 -5.04 2.62 -9.02
CA THR A 91 -4.61 2.75 -10.42
C THR A 91 -3.21 3.36 -10.50
N ILE A 92 -2.93 4.40 -9.71
CA ILE A 92 -1.60 5.02 -9.62
C ILE A 92 -0.60 4.04 -9.02
N ALA A 93 -0.98 3.34 -7.94
CA ALA A 93 -0.15 2.32 -7.32
C ALA A 93 0.24 1.23 -8.31
N PHE A 94 -0.70 0.73 -9.12
CA PHE A 94 -0.42 -0.26 -10.16
C PHE A 94 0.62 0.26 -11.16
N LYS A 95 0.44 1.48 -11.68
CA LYS A 95 1.39 2.10 -12.61
C LYS A 95 2.78 2.24 -11.98
N LEU A 96 2.87 2.71 -10.74
CA LEU A 96 4.13 2.84 -10.03
C LEU A 96 4.82 1.48 -9.83
N ASN A 97 4.06 0.47 -9.42
CA ASN A 97 4.57 -0.88 -9.20
C ASN A 97 5.11 -1.51 -10.49
N VAL A 98 4.37 -1.42 -11.60
CA VAL A 98 4.80 -1.96 -12.90
C VAL A 98 6.00 -1.17 -13.48
N ASN A 99 6.05 0.14 -13.27
CA ASN A 99 7.09 0.98 -13.86
C ASN A 99 8.40 0.98 -13.06
N PHE A 100 8.34 0.90 -11.74
CA PHE A 100 9.51 1.10 -10.88
C PHE A 100 9.92 -0.12 -10.04
N VAL A 101 8.98 -1.01 -9.70
CA VAL A 101 9.21 -2.07 -8.71
C VAL A 101 9.34 -3.44 -9.35
N PHE A 102 8.39 -3.83 -10.21
CA PHE A 102 8.24 -5.19 -10.72
C PHE A 102 8.33 -5.24 -12.25
N ASN A 103 8.76 -6.39 -12.78
CA ASN A 103 8.72 -6.67 -14.21
C ASN A 103 7.35 -7.27 -14.58
N SER A 104 6.61 -6.60 -15.45
CA SER A 104 5.37 -7.13 -16.03
C SER A 104 5.65 -8.22 -17.07
N GLY A 105 4.63 -9.05 -17.38
CA GLY A 105 4.67 -9.96 -18.53
C GLY A 105 4.43 -11.43 -18.21
N ARG A 106 3.99 -11.77 -17.00
CA ARG A 106 3.50 -13.12 -16.66
C ARG A 106 2.09 -13.35 -17.19
N HIS A 107 1.22 -12.34 -17.03
CA HIS A 107 -0.19 -12.39 -17.42
C HIS A 107 -0.51 -11.31 -18.45
N SER A 108 -1.68 -11.39 -19.08
CA SER A 108 -2.19 -10.27 -19.89
C SER A 108 -2.40 -9.04 -18.98
N LYS A 109 -2.21 -7.83 -19.52
CA LYS A 109 -2.31 -6.58 -18.73
C LYS A 109 -3.62 -6.49 -17.94
N THR A 110 -4.74 -6.93 -18.52
CA THR A 110 -6.05 -6.96 -17.86
C THR A 110 -6.04 -7.87 -16.62
N LYS A 111 -5.45 -9.06 -16.71
CA LYS A 111 -5.35 -9.98 -15.56
C LYS A 111 -4.46 -9.42 -14.46
N GLU A 112 -3.35 -8.76 -14.82
CA GLU A 112 -2.47 -8.10 -13.84
C GLU A 112 -3.21 -6.99 -13.07
N ILE A 113 -4.03 -6.19 -13.78
CA ILE A 113 -4.87 -5.15 -13.17
C ILE A 113 -5.90 -5.77 -12.23
N ILE A 114 -6.67 -6.75 -12.71
CA ILE A 114 -7.74 -7.39 -11.91
C ILE A 114 -7.16 -8.01 -10.63
N LEU A 115 -6.08 -8.79 -10.74
CA LEU A 115 -5.44 -9.40 -9.58
C LEU A 115 -4.89 -8.35 -8.61
N PHE A 116 -4.32 -7.26 -9.13
CA PHE A 116 -3.84 -6.16 -8.29
C PHE A 116 -4.97 -5.53 -7.48
N PHE A 117 -6.11 -5.26 -8.12
CA PHE A 117 -7.27 -4.69 -7.45
C PHE A 117 -7.90 -5.65 -6.44
N ILE A 118 -8.00 -6.95 -6.76
CA ILE A 118 -8.53 -7.96 -5.82
C ILE A 118 -7.67 -8.02 -4.56
N VAL A 119 -6.35 -8.19 -4.70
CA VAL A 119 -5.43 -8.30 -3.57
C VAL A 119 -5.45 -7.01 -2.72
N SER A 120 -5.48 -5.86 -3.38
CA SER A 120 -5.54 -4.56 -2.70
C SER A 120 -6.90 -4.35 -2.02
N GLY A 121 -7.99 -4.81 -2.62
CA GLY A 121 -9.34 -4.73 -2.09
C GLY A 121 -9.49 -5.55 -0.83
N ILE A 122 -9.06 -6.82 -0.86
CA ILE A 122 -9.05 -7.70 0.33
C ILE A 122 -8.28 -7.02 1.46
N SER A 123 -7.08 -6.51 1.17
CA SER A 123 -6.25 -5.82 2.17
C SER A 123 -6.92 -4.58 2.77
N PHE A 124 -7.61 -3.79 1.93
CA PHE A 124 -8.30 -2.58 2.35
C PHE A 124 -9.53 -2.88 3.21
N PHE A 125 -10.38 -3.81 2.78
CA PHE A 125 -11.57 -4.19 3.55
C PHE A 125 -11.23 -4.91 4.85
N SER A 126 -10.22 -5.79 4.84
CA SER A 126 -9.71 -6.39 6.09
C SER A 126 -9.14 -5.33 7.03
N GLY A 127 -8.53 -4.26 6.51
CA GLY A 127 -8.11 -3.12 7.32
C GLY A 127 -9.27 -2.35 7.94
N LEU A 128 -10.32 -2.11 7.17
CA LEU A 128 -11.52 -1.45 7.68
C LEU A 128 -12.18 -2.25 8.82
N MET A 129 -12.27 -3.57 8.65
CA MET A 129 -12.93 -4.48 9.60
C MET A 129 -12.10 -4.77 10.86
N SER A 130 -10.77 -4.59 10.80
CA SER A 130 -9.88 -4.86 11.94
C SER A 130 -9.84 -3.73 12.96
N ILE A 131 -10.26 -2.51 12.59
CA ILE A 131 -10.29 -1.36 13.50
C ILE A 131 -11.18 -1.64 14.72
N PRO A 132 -12.49 -1.97 14.60
CA PRO A 132 -13.33 -2.24 15.78
C PRO A 132 -12.76 -3.36 16.66
N LEU A 133 -12.29 -4.44 16.03
CA LEU A 133 -11.77 -5.63 16.73
C LEU A 133 -10.51 -5.35 17.56
N VAL A 134 -9.62 -4.48 17.08
CA VAL A 134 -8.41 -4.10 17.83
C VAL A 134 -8.75 -3.19 19.01
N PHE A 135 -9.73 -2.31 18.85
CA PHE A 135 -10.17 -1.39 19.92
C PHE A 135 -11.01 -2.09 21.00
N ASP A 136 -11.72 -3.18 20.67
CA ASP A 136 -12.47 -3.98 21.65
C ASP A 136 -11.56 -4.90 22.49
N LEU A 137 -10.38 -5.28 21.98
CA LEU A 137 -9.47 -6.24 22.63
C LEU A 137 -8.37 -5.59 23.47
N ILE A 138 -8.09 -4.30 23.28
CA ILE A 138 -6.97 -3.60 23.93
C ILE A 138 -7.55 -2.50 24.81
N ASP A 139 -7.46 -2.66 26.13
CA ASP A 139 -7.75 -1.58 27.09
C ASP A 139 -7.01 -0.30 26.68
N SER A 140 -7.74 0.82 26.63
CA SER A 140 -7.38 2.09 25.96
C SER A 140 -6.05 2.72 26.39
N ASN A 141 -4.94 2.10 26.02
CA ASN A 141 -3.62 2.70 26.02
C ASN A 141 -3.32 3.15 24.58
N LYS A 142 -3.40 4.45 24.36
CA LYS A 142 -3.11 5.12 23.09
C LYS A 142 -1.81 4.63 22.45
N GLY A 143 -0.78 4.33 23.24
CA GLY A 143 0.50 3.83 22.73
C GLY A 143 0.39 2.44 22.07
N ILE A 144 -0.39 1.53 22.67
CA ILE A 144 -0.60 0.17 22.14
C ILE A 144 -1.49 0.23 20.90
N GLU A 145 -2.51 1.09 20.89
CA GLU A 145 -3.38 1.32 19.72
C GLU A 145 -2.60 1.81 18.50
N HIS A 146 -1.69 2.78 18.68
CA HIS A 146 -0.84 3.27 17.59
C HIS A 146 0.13 2.19 17.08
N LEU A 147 0.69 1.36 17.97
CA LEU A 147 1.55 0.24 17.58
C LEU A 147 0.78 -0.85 16.83
N ALA A 148 -0.42 -1.20 17.27
CA ALA A 148 -1.28 -2.18 16.61
C ALA A 148 -1.67 -1.72 15.20
N ASN A 149 -2.08 -0.46 15.05
CA ASN A 149 -2.37 0.14 13.74
C ASN A 149 -1.13 0.16 12.84
N GLY A 150 0.05 0.51 13.37
CA GLY A 150 1.30 0.48 12.63
C GLY A 150 1.66 -0.93 12.16
N ALA A 151 1.56 -1.93 13.04
CA ALA A 151 1.81 -3.33 12.72
C ALA A 151 0.86 -3.85 11.65
N PHE A 152 -0.42 -3.47 11.71
CA PHE A 152 -1.41 -3.81 10.69
C PHE A 152 -1.03 -3.24 9.33
N ILE A 153 -0.68 -1.95 9.26
CA ILE A 153 -0.28 -1.28 8.01
C ILE A 153 0.95 -1.98 7.42
N ILE A 154 1.96 -2.28 8.24
CA ILE A 154 3.18 -2.96 7.80
C ILE A 154 2.86 -4.37 7.29
N SER A 155 2.08 -5.14 8.04
CA SER A 155 1.69 -6.51 7.66
C SER A 155 0.91 -6.52 6.34
N SER A 156 -0.05 -5.61 6.19
CA SER A 156 -0.83 -5.44 4.96
C SER A 156 0.06 -5.06 3.78
N ALA A 157 1.01 -4.14 3.97
CA ALA A 157 1.97 -3.75 2.93
C ALA A 157 2.87 -4.92 2.51
N LEU A 158 3.37 -5.71 3.47
CA LEU A 158 4.19 -6.89 3.20
C LEU A 158 3.41 -7.98 2.47
N MET A 159 2.16 -8.24 2.87
CA MET A 159 1.31 -9.23 2.20
C MET A 159 1.02 -8.80 0.76
N ASN A 160 0.70 -7.52 0.55
CA ASN A 160 0.55 -6.97 -0.79
C ASN A 160 1.84 -7.10 -1.61
N PHE A 161 3.01 -6.83 -1.04
CA PHE A 161 4.29 -7.03 -1.70
C PHE A 161 4.51 -8.48 -2.12
N ILE A 162 4.29 -9.43 -1.22
CA ILE A 162 4.46 -10.87 -1.47
C ILE A 162 3.51 -11.33 -2.58
N CYS A 163 2.22 -11.02 -2.47
CA CYS A 163 1.24 -11.37 -3.49
C CYS A 163 1.59 -10.76 -4.85
N ARG A 164 1.96 -9.47 -4.89
CA ARG A 164 2.32 -8.80 -6.15
C ARG A 164 3.58 -9.41 -6.76
N LYS A 165 4.60 -9.67 -5.95
CA LYS A 165 5.87 -10.23 -6.42
C LYS A 165 5.72 -11.68 -6.91
N TYR A 166 5.02 -12.53 -6.17
CA TYR A 166 5.01 -13.98 -6.42
C TYR A 166 3.78 -14.46 -7.21
N ILE A 167 2.63 -13.80 -7.08
CA ILE A 167 1.38 -14.20 -7.74
C ILE A 167 1.17 -13.39 -9.02
N ILE A 168 1.42 -12.08 -8.98
CA ILE A 168 1.06 -11.18 -10.10
C ILE A 168 2.22 -11.02 -11.09
N PHE A 169 3.42 -10.72 -10.60
CA PHE A 169 4.56 -10.30 -11.43
C PHE A 169 5.75 -11.28 -11.44
N ALA A 170 5.62 -12.47 -10.83
CA ALA A 170 6.70 -13.45 -10.88
C ALA A 170 6.95 -13.90 -12.33
N LYS A 171 8.19 -13.76 -12.79
CA LYS A 171 8.71 -14.52 -13.92
C LYS A 171 9.43 -15.75 -13.39
#